data_AF-A0A4Q9H158-F1
#
_entry.id   AF-A0A4Q9H158-F1
#
_cell.length_a   1.000
_cell.length_b   1.000
_cell.length_c   1.000
_cell.angle_alpha   90.00
_cell.angle_beta   90.00
_cell.angle_gamma   90.00
#
_symmetry.space_group_name_H-M   'P 1'
#
loop_
_entity.id
_entity.type
_entity.pdbx_description
1 polymer ?
#
loop_
_entity_poly.entity_id
_entity_poly.type
_entity_poly.pdbx_seq_one_letter_code
_entity_poly.pdbx_strand_id
1 'polypeptide(L)'
;MPQTLHLLTAAEFQAELCSPVAFHRIKALHLLERLAEEGKDARLHREVNTFTSRGVPYYALHDPHFNAWVQQASGLYGRVRQQLPESLAA
;
A
#
# COMPACT_ATOMS: atom_id res chain seq x y z
N MET A 1 1.41 -21.09 5.72
CA MET A 1 2.61 -20.83 4.90
C MET A 1 2.97 -19.37 5.08
N PRO A 2 4.17 -19.00 5.56
CA PRO A 2 4.57 -17.60 5.56
C PRO A 2 4.63 -17.15 4.11
N GLN A 3 3.75 -16.22 3.71
CA GLN A 3 3.84 -15.60 2.39
C GLN A 3 5.06 -14.68 2.42
N THR A 4 6.06 -14.96 1.59
CA THR A 4 7.16 -14.03 1.37
C THR A 4 6.58 -12.72 0.82
N LEU A 5 6.66 -11.65 1.61
CA LEU A 5 6.21 -10.32 1.18
C LEU A 5 7.20 -9.80 0.15
N HIS A 6 6.84 -9.89 -1.13
CA HIS A 6 7.63 -9.30 -2.21
C HIS A 6 7.48 -7.78 -2.16
N LEU A 7 8.53 -7.09 -1.72
CA LEU A 7 8.55 -5.64 -1.73
C LEU A 7 8.56 -5.10 -3.15
N LEU A 8 7.67 -4.14 -3.39
CA LEU A 8 7.64 -3.39 -4.63
C LEU A 8 8.51 -2.13 -4.48
N THR A 9 9.11 -1.69 -5.57
CA THR A 9 9.56 -0.29 -5.66
C THR A 9 8.37 0.65 -5.54
N ALA A 10 8.62 1.94 -5.24
CA ALA A 10 7.53 2.92 -5.16
C ALA A 10 6.78 3.04 -6.50
N ALA A 11 7.50 2.94 -7.63
CA ALA A 11 6.92 3.01 -8.96
C ALA A 11 6.04 1.78 -9.27
N GLU A 12 6.49 0.58 -8.93
CA GLU A 12 5.71 -0.66 -9.12
C GLU A 12 4.46 -0.66 -8.24
N PHE A 13 4.56 -0.23 -6.98
CA PHE A 13 3.41 -0.10 -6.11
C PHE A 13 2.36 0.87 -6.67
N GLN A 14 2.80 2.04 -7.15
CA GLN A 14 1.91 3.00 -7.78
C GLN A 14 1.29 2.44 -9.07
N ALA A 15 2.06 1.70 -9.88
CA ALA A 15 1.54 1.07 -11.09
C ALA A 15 0.45 0.03 -10.80
N GLU A 16 0.62 -0.78 -9.75
CA GLU A 16 -0.39 -1.74 -9.29
C GLU A 16 -1.68 -1.03 -8.82
N LEU A 17 -1.55 0.09 -8.09
CA LEU A 17 -2.70 0.91 -7.67
C LEU A 17 -3.44 1.57 -8.85
N CYS A 18 -2.73 1.91 -9.93
CA CYS A 18 -3.31 2.49 -11.15
C CYS A 18 -3.79 1.42 -12.15
N SER A 19 -3.69 0.14 -11.82
CA SER A 19 -4.07 -0.93 -12.75
C SER A 19 -5.57 -0.87 -13.08
N PRO A 20 -5.95 -1.05 -14.36
CA PRO A 20 -7.37 -1.17 -14.73
C PRO A 20 -8.00 -2.43 -14.12
N VAL A 21 -7.18 -3.42 -13.74
CA VAL A 21 -7.63 -4.66 -13.14
C VAL A 21 -7.79 -4.47 -11.62
N ALA A 22 -9.02 -4.62 -11.12
CA ALA A 22 -9.34 -4.41 -9.70
C ALA A 22 -8.51 -5.30 -8.75
N PHE A 23 -8.21 -6.54 -9.16
CA PHE A 23 -7.41 -7.48 -8.37
C PHE A 23 -6.02 -6.92 -8.01
N HIS A 24 -5.34 -6.27 -8.95
CA HIS A 24 -4.02 -5.67 -8.76
C HIS A 24 -4.04 -4.57 -7.69
N ARG A 25 -5.06 -3.70 -7.75
CA ARG A 25 -5.26 -2.62 -6.78
C ARG A 25 -5.49 -3.15 -5.36
N ILE A 26 -6.33 -4.19 -5.23
CA ILE A 26 -6.59 -4.84 -3.94
C ILE A 26 -5.34 -5.54 -3.41
N LYS A 27 -4.57 -6.20 -4.28
CA LYS A 27 -3.30 -6.85 -3.91
C LYS A 27 -2.29 -5.82 -3.38
N ALA A 28 -2.16 -4.66 -4.03
CA ALA A 28 -1.31 -3.58 -3.56
C ALA A 28 -1.78 -3.04 -2.20
N LEU A 29 -3.08 -2.83 -2.02
CA LEU A 29 -3.63 -2.36 -0.75
C LEU A 29 -3.39 -3.36 0.39
N HIS A 30 -3.54 -4.66 0.11
CA HIS A 30 -3.25 -5.72 1.07
C HIS A 30 -1.74 -5.82 1.38
N LEU A 31 -0.87 -5.64 0.39
CA LEU A 31 0.58 -5.57 0.62
C LEU A 31 0.92 -4.43 1.59
N LEU A 32 0.32 -3.25 1.42
CA LEU A 32 0.52 -2.11 2.32
C LEU A 32 0.10 -2.43 3.76
N GLU A 33 -1.07 -3.06 3.94
CA GLU A 33 -1.58 -3.52 5.23
C GLU A 33 -0.59 -4.49 5.90
N ARG A 34 -0.17 -5.54 5.18
CA ARG A 34 0.78 -6.54 5.68
C ARG A 34 2.12 -5.93 6.08
N LEU A 35 2.66 -5.02 5.27
CA LEU A 35 3.94 -4.38 5.60
C LEU A 35 3.85 -3.47 6.83
N ALA A 36 2.68 -2.86 7.07
CA ALA A 36 2.46 -2.06 8.27
C ALA A 36 2.38 -2.93 9.53
N GLU A 37 1.90 -4.17 9.44
CA GLU A 37 1.90 -5.15 10.54
C GLU A 37 3.32 -5.60 10.93
N GLU A 38 4.24 -5.68 9.96
CA GLU A 38 5.66 -6.03 10.21
C GLU A 38 6.47 -4.84 10.75
N GLY A 39 5.92 -3.63 10.70
CA GLY A 39 6.56 -2.40 11.17
C GLY A 39 6.50 -2.23 12.69
N LYS A 40 7.45 -1.46 13.25
CA LYS A 40 7.49 -1.17 14.70
C LYS A 40 6.63 0.04 15.11
N ASP A 41 6.17 0.85 14.17
CA ASP A 41 5.41 2.07 14.43
C ASP A 41 3.89 1.80 14.52
N ALA A 42 3.38 1.70 15.75
CA ALA A 42 1.96 1.48 16.04
C ALA A 42 1.04 2.65 15.62
N ARG A 43 1.57 3.87 15.45
CA ARG A 43 0.80 5.01 14.92
C ARG A 43 0.63 4.85 13.41
N LEU A 44 1.72 4.56 12.71
CA LEU A 44 1.69 4.31 11.26
C LEU A 44 0.82 3.10 10.92
N HIS A 45 0.89 2.02 11.69
CA HIS A 45 0.01 0.86 11.52
C HIS A 45 -1.48 1.24 11.62
N ARG A 46 -1.88 2.02 12.63
CA ARG A 46 -3.28 2.49 12.74
C ARG A 46 -3.71 3.40 11.59
N GLU A 47 -2.80 4.26 11.13
CA GLU A 47 -3.04 5.14 9.98
C GLU A 47 -3.29 4.33 8.70
N VAL A 48 -2.44 3.32 8.45
CA VAL A 48 -2.60 2.38 7.33
C VAL A 48 -3.93 1.62 7.45
N ASN A 49 -4.22 1.02 8.60
CA ASN A 49 -5.48 0.27 8.78
C ASN A 49 -6.72 1.13 8.56
N THR A 50 -6.71 2.38 9.02
CA THR A 50 -7.82 3.32 8.82
C THR A 50 -8.01 3.67 7.34
N PHE A 51 -6.91 3.71 6.58
CA PHE A 51 -6.94 3.96 5.15
C PHE A 51 -7.41 2.73 4.38
N THR A 52 -6.82 1.55 4.63
CA THR A 52 -7.10 0.30 3.92
C THR A 52 -8.50 -0.23 4.21
N SER A 53 -9.05 0.01 5.41
CA SER A 53 -10.42 -0.41 5.76
C SER A 53 -11.52 0.20 4.89
N ARG A 54 -11.21 1.28 4.15
CA ARG A 54 -12.14 1.93 3.21
C ARG A 54 -12.14 1.26 1.84
N GLY A 55 -11.17 0.39 1.57
CA GLY A 55 -11.00 -0.29 0.29
C GLY A 55 -10.55 0.63 -0.84
N VAL A 56 -10.64 0.10 -2.06
CA VAL A 56 -10.36 0.85 -3.30
C VAL A 56 -11.62 1.67 -3.66
N PRO A 57 -11.50 2.98 -3.88
CA PRO A 57 -12.66 3.82 -4.18
C PRO A 57 -13.25 3.49 -5.56
N TYR A 58 -14.56 3.65 -5.69
CA TYR A 58 -15.30 3.45 -6.93
C TYR A 58 -15.25 4.70 -7.83
N TYR A 59 -14.04 5.12 -8.19
CA TYR A 59 -13.79 6.22 -9.12
C TYR A 59 -13.16 5.71 -10.41
N ALA A 60 -13.33 6.46 -11.50
CA ALA A 60 -12.57 6.21 -12.72
C ALA A 60 -11.07 6.45 -12.48
N LEU A 61 -10.20 5.74 -13.20
CA LEU A 61 -8.75 5.85 -13.01
C LEU A 61 -8.20 7.25 -13.29
N HIS A 62 -8.86 8.02 -14.16
CA HIS A 62 -8.49 9.40 -14.48
C HIS A 62 -9.14 10.43 -13.56
N ASP A 63 -9.97 9.99 -12.60
CA ASP A 63 -10.65 10.88 -11.68
C ASP A 63 -9.64 11.51 -10.70
N PRO A 64 -9.68 12.84 -10.47
CA PRO A 64 -8.80 13.51 -9.53
C PRO A 64 -8.86 12.92 -8.11
N HIS A 65 -10.02 12.45 -7.66
CA HIS A 65 -10.19 11.82 -6.35
C HIS A 65 -9.52 10.44 -6.30
N PHE A 66 -9.54 9.68 -7.39
CA PHE A 66 -8.79 8.43 -7.51
C PHE A 66 -7.28 8.72 -7.41
N ASN A 67 -6.80 9.71 -8.16
CA ASN A 67 -5.39 10.10 -8.14
C ASN A 67 -4.95 10.56 -6.74
N ALA A 68 -5.76 11.35 -6.04
CA ALA A 68 -5.48 11.75 -4.66
C ALA A 68 -5.38 10.55 -3.72
N TRP A 69 -6.28 9.58 -3.86
CA TRP A 69 -6.23 8.33 -3.10
C TRP A 69 -4.95 7.53 -3.40
N VAL A 70 -4.53 7.43 -4.67
CA VAL A 70 -3.27 6.77 -5.06
C VAL A 70 -2.08 7.48 -4.43
N GLN A 71 -2.02 8.82 -4.46
CA GLN A 71 -0.94 9.57 -3.83
C GLN A 71 -0.86 9.33 -2.32
N GLN A 72 -2.01 9.28 -1.64
CA GLN A 72 -2.05 8.97 -0.21
C GLN A 72 -1.56 7.55 0.08
N ALA A 73 -2.01 6.56 -0.69
CA ALA A 73 -1.56 5.17 -0.55
C ALA A 73 -0.04 5.03 -0.78
N SER A 74 0.49 5.66 -1.83
CA SER A 74 1.93 5.67 -2.13
C SER A 74 2.76 6.37 -1.05
N GLY A 75 2.24 7.45 -0.47
CA GLY A 75 2.88 8.13 0.66
C GLY A 75 2.95 7.25 1.92
N LEU A 76 1.87 6.54 2.24
CA LEU A 76 1.85 5.55 3.33
C LEU A 76 2.84 4.42 3.07
N TYR A 77 2.88 3.89 1.85
CA TYR A 77 3.82 2.84 1.46
C TYR A 77 5.28 3.26 1.64
N GLY A 78 5.64 4.47 1.20
CA GLY A 78 6.99 5.01 1.40
C GLY A 78 7.38 5.10 2.88
N ARG A 79 6.47 5.57 3.73
CA ARG A 79 6.69 5.64 5.19
C ARG A 79 6.82 4.26 5.82
N VAL A 80 5.97 3.31 5.43
CA VAL A 80 6.02 1.93 5.93
C VAL A 80 7.36 1.29 5.57
N ARG A 81 7.82 1.44 4.32
CA ARG A 81 9.12 0.89 3.88
C ARG A 81 10.31 1.40 4.70
N GLN A 82 10.27 2.64 5.16
CA GLN A 82 11.32 3.21 6.01
C GLN A 82 11.33 2.64 7.44
N GLN A 83 10.22 2.00 7.86
CA GLN A 83 10.06 1.42 9.20
C GLN A 83 10.23 -0.11 9.20
N LEU A 84 10.46 -0.72 8.04
CA LEU A 84 10.64 -2.16 7.94
C LEU A 84 11.98 -2.59 8.56
N PRO A 85 12.02 -3.76 9.22
CA PRO A 85 13.29 -4.32 9.66
C PRO A 85 14.22 -4.61 8.47
N GLU A 86 15.52 -4.42 8.67
CA GLU A 86 16.55 -4.65 7.63
C GLU A 86 16.46 -6.05 7.00
N SER A 87 15.98 -7.04 7.75
CA SER A 87 15.76 -8.42 7.28
C SER A 87 14.74 -8.56 6.14
N LEU A 88 13.86 -7.57 5.97
CA LEU A 88 12.91 -7.52 4.87
C LEU A 88 13.35 -6.58 3.75
N ALA A 89 14.36 -5.72 3.97
CA ALA A 89 14.76 -4.70 3.00
C ALA A 89 15.72 -5.20 1.89
N ALA A 90 16.09 -6.49 1.90
CA ALA A 90 17.07 -7.12 1.02
C ALA A 90 16.43 -7.91 -0.13
#